data_AF-A0A2G8JK33-F1
#
_entry.id   AF-A0A2G8JK33-F1
#
_cell.length_a   1.000
_cell.length_b   1.000
_cell.length_c   1.000
_cell.angle_alpha   90.00
_cell.angle_beta   90.00
_cell.angle_gamma   90.00
#
_symmetry.space_group_name_H-M   'P 1'
#
loop_
_entity.id
_entity.type
_entity.pdbx_description
1 polymer ?
#
loop_
_entity_poly.entity_id
_entity_poly.type
_entity_poly.pdbx_seq_one_letter_code
_entity_poly.pdbx_strand_id
1 'polypeptide(L)'
;MGDRQLKGCTRDSVCLEMITKGWSLVPLRDEIYMQLCRQTTENFFEDSLRAGWELLSISLNFFPPTQTFFTYLDNYIRKHIDGEYDLRKVPVKDYADYCLKRLERSSKLGARKGTKLISQDEIQQARESICSPSMFGEMLEDVMALQETRFPDRKLPWIVVALTEEILRLGAEKTEGIFRVSGDIDEVNSLKLRCDQWLPLQCVDPHVPASLLKFWYRELYQPLIPMEFYERCIEHCENIDEAQQVIDELPEMNRLTLCHFIHFLQGFVKDETISTTKMDVSNLAMVMAPDILRCDSENPHIIFENTRKEMSFLRTLILHQDTSFIEGVI
;
A
#
# COMPACT_ATOMS: atom_id res chain seq x y z
N MET A 1 0.53 -9.60 35.01
CA MET A 1 -0.32 -10.82 35.15
C MET A 1 0.58 -12.03 34.98
N GLY A 2 0.42 -13.05 35.84
CA GLY A 2 1.23 -14.28 35.86
C GLY A 2 0.56 -15.42 35.08
N ASP A 3 0.18 -15.17 33.82
CA ASP A 3 -0.42 -16.22 32.99
C ASP A 3 0.62 -17.30 32.66
N ARG A 4 0.18 -18.56 32.66
CA ARG A 4 1.02 -19.70 32.27
C ARG A 4 1.53 -19.48 30.84
N GLN A 5 2.85 -19.47 30.67
CA GLN A 5 3.44 -19.58 29.33
C GLN A 5 2.94 -20.87 28.68
N LEU A 6 2.16 -20.73 27.60
CA LEU A 6 1.82 -21.84 26.72
C LEU A 6 3.13 -22.37 26.12
N LYS A 7 3.52 -23.59 26.48
CA LYS A 7 4.73 -24.24 25.95
C LYS A 7 4.65 -24.26 24.42
N GLY A 8 5.62 -23.61 23.77
CA GLY A 8 5.75 -23.58 22.31
C GLY A 8 5.08 -22.41 21.60
N CYS A 9 4.40 -21.50 22.31
CA CYS A 9 3.86 -20.27 21.70
C CYS A 9 4.82 -19.09 21.93
N THR A 10 5.31 -18.48 20.85
CA THR A 10 6.02 -17.20 20.92
C THR A 10 5.02 -16.04 20.91
N ARG A 11 5.44 -14.84 21.32
CA ARG A 11 4.58 -13.65 21.22
C ARG A 11 4.12 -13.41 19.79
N ASP A 12 5.00 -13.64 18.83
CA ASP A 12 4.71 -13.42 17.41
C ASP A 12 3.78 -14.49 16.84
N SER A 13 3.86 -15.75 17.31
CA SER A 13 2.91 -16.79 16.91
C SER A 13 1.50 -16.50 17.43
N VAL A 14 1.38 -16.00 18.66
CA VAL A 14 0.10 -15.60 19.25
C VAL A 14 -0.47 -14.36 18.54
N CYS A 15 0.37 -13.36 18.26
CA CYS A 15 -0.03 -12.19 17.48
C CYS A 15 -0.58 -12.61 16.11
N LEU A 16 0.14 -13.47 15.39
CA LEU A 16 -0.30 -13.99 14.10
C LEU A 16 -1.64 -14.71 14.17
N GLU A 17 -1.83 -15.59 15.15
CA GLU A 17 -3.09 -16.30 15.31
C GLU A 17 -4.26 -15.34 15.60
N MET A 18 -4.06 -14.35 16.48
CA MET A 18 -5.09 -13.36 16.81
C MET A 18 -5.47 -12.51 15.60
N ILE A 19 -4.48 -12.01 14.86
CA ILE A 19 -4.71 -11.16 13.68
C ILE A 19 -5.39 -11.96 12.57
N THR A 20 -4.96 -13.22 12.34
CA THR A 20 -5.58 -14.12 11.35
C THR A 20 -7.05 -14.39 11.67
N LYS A 21 -7.37 -14.61 12.96
CA LYS A 21 -8.75 -14.80 13.42
C LYS A 21 -9.59 -13.53 13.26
N GLY A 22 -9.07 -12.36 13.66
CA GLY A 22 -9.80 -11.09 13.51
C GLY A 22 -10.03 -10.69 12.06
N TRP A 23 -9.06 -10.98 11.18
CA TRP A 23 -9.21 -10.78 9.74
C TRP A 23 -10.34 -11.64 9.16
N SER A 24 -10.31 -12.94 9.45
CA SER A 24 -11.23 -13.92 8.86
C SER A 24 -12.62 -13.96 9.51
N LEU A 25 -12.74 -13.59 10.79
CA LEU A 25 -13.96 -13.73 11.58
C LEU A 25 -14.39 -12.37 12.13
N VAL A 26 -15.25 -11.68 11.39
CA VAL A 26 -15.80 -10.36 11.76
C VAL A 26 -16.34 -10.30 13.20
N PRO A 27 -17.09 -11.31 13.72
CA PRO A 27 -17.59 -11.27 15.10
C PRO A 27 -16.51 -11.25 16.20
N LEU A 28 -15.28 -11.66 15.88
CA LEU A 28 -14.16 -11.64 16.84
C LEU A 28 -13.46 -10.28 16.93
N ARG A 29 -13.67 -9.38 15.95
CA ARG A 29 -12.95 -8.11 15.87
C ARG A 29 -13.19 -7.25 17.11
N ASP A 30 -14.46 -7.07 17.48
CA ASP A 30 -14.82 -6.23 18.63
C ASP A 30 -14.38 -6.85 19.95
N GLU A 31 -14.43 -8.19 20.08
CA GLU A 31 -13.92 -8.90 21.26
C GLU A 31 -12.41 -8.68 21.42
N ILE A 32 -11.63 -8.78 20.33
CA ILE A 32 -10.20 -8.48 20.34
C ILE A 32 -9.97 -7.05 20.84
N TYR A 33 -10.65 -6.05 20.26
CA TYR A 33 -10.49 -4.66 20.67
C TYR A 33 -10.93 -4.41 22.12
N MET A 34 -12.04 -5.01 22.55
CA MET A 34 -12.52 -4.88 23.92
C MET A 34 -11.52 -5.44 24.93
N GLN A 35 -10.96 -6.62 24.69
CA GLN A 35 -9.94 -7.21 25.56
C GLN A 35 -8.65 -6.38 25.56
N LEU A 36 -8.24 -5.80 24.43
CA LEU A 36 -7.07 -4.92 24.37
C LEU A 36 -7.30 -3.60 25.12
N CYS A 37 -8.47 -2.98 24.99
CA CYS A 37 -8.84 -1.79 25.77
C CYS A 37 -8.80 -2.10 27.27
N ARG A 38 -9.36 -3.24 27.68
CA ARG A 38 -9.32 -3.70 29.08
C ARG A 38 -7.90 -3.94 29.57
N GLN A 39 -7.03 -4.56 28.75
CA GLN A 39 -5.65 -4.89 29.13
C GLN A 39 -4.75 -3.64 29.23
N THR A 40 -5.10 -2.56 28.54
CA THR A 40 -4.34 -1.30 28.53
C THR A 40 -4.87 -0.27 29.54
N THR A 41 -6.13 -0.38 29.95
CA THR A 41 -6.73 0.48 31.00
C THR A 41 -6.08 0.23 32.36
N GLU A 42 -5.61 1.30 33.01
CA GLU A 42 -4.99 1.26 34.35
C GLU A 42 -3.82 0.25 34.47
N ASN A 43 -3.11 0.01 33.37
CA ASN A 43 -1.99 -0.93 33.34
C ASN A 43 -0.66 -0.20 33.52
N PHE A 44 -0.11 -0.30 34.73
CA PHE A 44 1.17 0.34 35.09
C PHE A 44 2.41 -0.53 34.82
N PHE A 45 2.24 -1.72 34.23
CA PHE A 45 3.35 -2.60 33.88
C PHE A 45 3.86 -2.29 32.47
N GLU A 46 4.97 -1.55 32.36
CA GLU A 46 5.51 -1.01 31.10
C GLU A 46 5.53 -2.03 29.94
N ASP A 47 6.07 -3.23 30.15
CA ASP A 47 6.18 -4.23 29.07
C ASP A 47 4.81 -4.78 28.63
N SER A 48 3.86 -4.91 29.56
CA SER A 48 2.50 -5.34 29.24
C SER A 48 1.70 -4.24 28.56
N LEU A 49 1.86 -2.99 29.02
CA LEU A 49 1.19 -1.84 28.44
C LEU A 49 1.66 -1.59 27.00
N ARG A 50 2.98 -1.62 26.78
CA ARG A 50 3.58 -1.54 25.44
C ARG A 50 3.04 -2.63 24.53
N ALA A 51 3.04 -3.87 25.00
CA ALA A 51 2.51 -5.00 24.22
C ALA A 51 1.03 -4.84 23.85
N GLY A 52 0.20 -4.32 24.76
CA GLY A 52 -1.21 -4.11 24.52
C GLY A 52 -1.48 -3.05 23.45
N TRP A 53 -0.82 -1.89 23.55
CA TRP A 53 -0.96 -0.80 22.58
C TRP A 53 -0.36 -1.14 21.21
N GLU A 54 0.75 -1.84 21.20
CA GLU A 54 1.36 -2.36 19.97
C GLU A 54 0.41 -3.34 19.27
N LEU A 55 -0.18 -4.29 20.00
CA LEU A 55 -1.13 -5.25 19.42
C LEU A 55 -2.43 -4.56 18.94
N LEU A 56 -2.89 -3.51 19.63
CA LEU A 56 -4.02 -2.68 19.19
C LEU A 56 -3.68 -1.97 17.86
N SER A 57 -2.49 -1.38 17.78
CA SER A 57 -1.98 -0.71 16.57
C SER A 57 -1.85 -1.67 15.38
N ILE A 58 -1.29 -2.86 15.61
CA ILE A 58 -1.19 -3.93 14.60
C ILE A 58 -2.59 -4.36 14.17
N SER A 59 -3.53 -4.59 15.10
CA SER A 59 -4.90 -5.00 14.78
C SER A 59 -5.60 -4.02 13.84
N LEU A 60 -5.49 -2.71 14.11
CA LEU A 60 -6.07 -1.66 13.27
C LEU A 60 -5.43 -1.55 11.88
N ASN A 61 -4.21 -2.04 11.69
CA ASN A 61 -3.58 -2.12 10.37
C ASN A 61 -4.24 -3.18 9.47
N PHE A 62 -4.82 -4.22 10.07
CA PHE A 62 -5.43 -5.33 9.35
C PHE A 62 -6.95 -5.18 9.26
N PHE A 63 -7.66 -4.98 10.37
CA PHE A 63 -9.13 -4.95 10.33
C PHE A 63 -9.72 -3.84 11.20
N PRO A 64 -10.75 -3.11 10.74
CA PRO A 64 -11.45 -2.16 11.60
C PRO A 64 -12.34 -2.88 12.62
N PRO A 65 -12.76 -2.18 13.70
CA PRO A 65 -13.89 -2.64 14.51
C PRO A 65 -15.18 -2.65 13.66
N THR A 66 -16.24 -3.26 14.17
CA THR A 66 -17.56 -3.13 13.55
C THR A 66 -18.09 -1.69 13.68
N GLN A 67 -19.06 -1.33 12.85
CA GLN A 67 -19.73 -0.02 12.94
C GLN A 67 -20.36 0.23 14.32
N THR A 68 -20.84 -0.82 14.99
CA THR A 68 -21.45 -0.72 16.32
C THR A 68 -20.43 -0.45 17.43
N PHE A 69 -19.19 -0.92 17.27
CA PHE A 69 -18.12 -0.72 18.26
C PHE A 69 -17.22 0.48 17.95
N PHE A 70 -17.26 1.00 16.72
CA PHE A 70 -16.43 2.10 16.25
C PHE A 70 -16.39 3.29 17.21
N THR A 71 -17.55 3.82 17.59
CA THR A 71 -17.65 5.00 18.47
C THR A 71 -17.04 4.77 19.84
N TYR A 72 -17.14 3.55 20.38
CA TYR A 72 -16.51 3.22 21.65
C TYR A 72 -14.98 3.23 21.52
N LEU A 73 -14.45 2.56 20.50
CA LEU A 73 -13.01 2.47 20.27
C LEU A 73 -12.39 3.84 19.95
N ASP A 74 -13.07 4.68 19.14
CA ASP A 74 -12.64 6.05 18.84
C ASP A 74 -12.52 6.88 20.11
N ASN A 75 -13.57 6.91 20.95
CA ASN A 75 -13.54 7.62 22.22
C ASN A 75 -12.45 7.09 23.17
N TYR A 76 -12.26 5.76 23.22
CA TYR A 76 -11.20 5.15 24.01
C TYR A 76 -9.82 5.63 23.58
N ILE A 77 -9.53 5.61 22.28
CA ILE A 77 -8.25 6.05 21.73
C ILE A 77 -8.05 7.55 21.97
N ARG A 78 -9.07 8.38 21.68
CA ARG A 78 -9.02 9.84 21.89
C ARG A 78 -8.72 10.23 23.33
N LYS A 79 -9.16 9.45 24.31
CA LYS A 79 -8.83 9.69 25.73
C LYS A 79 -7.31 9.63 26.01
N HIS A 80 -6.54 8.98 25.15
CA HIS A 80 -5.11 8.71 25.37
C HIS A 80 -4.16 9.59 24.54
N ILE A 81 -4.68 10.49 23.69
CA ILE A 81 -3.85 11.32 22.78
C ILE A 81 -3.12 12.46 23.51
N ASP A 82 -3.63 12.92 24.65
CA ASP A 82 -3.06 14.06 25.39
C ASP A 82 -1.82 13.69 26.23
N GLY A 83 -1.43 12.41 26.26
CA GLY A 83 -0.24 11.93 26.98
C GLY A 83 -0.40 11.79 28.50
N GLU A 84 -1.60 11.98 29.05
CA GLU A 84 -1.88 11.81 30.49
C GLU A 84 -1.51 10.40 31.01
N TYR A 85 -1.57 9.40 30.12
CA TYR A 85 -1.34 7.99 30.44
C TYR A 85 0.06 7.49 30.04
N ASP A 86 0.95 8.39 29.62
CA ASP A 86 2.32 8.03 29.26
C ASP A 86 3.07 7.50 30.50
N LEU A 87 3.81 6.40 30.31
CA LEU A 87 4.78 5.90 31.29
C LEU A 87 6.19 6.23 30.82
N ARG A 88 7.16 6.19 31.75
CA ARG A 88 8.56 6.53 31.49
C ARG A 88 9.14 5.88 30.24
N LYS A 89 8.80 4.62 29.95
CA LYS A 89 9.26 3.88 28.76
C LYS A 89 8.16 3.51 27.78
N VAL A 90 6.95 4.05 27.93
CA VAL A 90 5.82 3.72 27.07
C VAL A 90 5.10 5.01 26.69
N PRO A 91 5.36 5.56 25.50
CA PRO A 91 4.67 6.73 25.00
C PRO A 91 3.29 6.31 24.48
N VAL A 92 2.31 6.23 25.38
CA VAL A 92 0.94 5.81 25.06
C VAL A 92 0.31 6.74 24.02
N LYS A 93 0.56 8.05 24.10
CA LYS A 93 0.03 9.00 23.12
C LYS A 93 0.46 8.69 21.68
N ASP A 94 1.70 8.25 21.47
CA ASP A 94 2.22 8.02 20.12
C ASP A 94 1.50 6.81 19.48
N TYR A 95 1.24 5.76 20.27
CA TYR A 95 0.40 4.64 19.86
C TYR A 95 -1.04 5.09 19.62
N ALA A 96 -1.61 5.91 20.50
CA ALA A 96 -2.98 6.39 20.37
C ALA A 96 -3.17 7.23 19.11
N ASP A 97 -2.25 8.14 18.81
CA ASP A 97 -2.26 8.96 17.59
C ASP A 97 -2.16 8.09 16.33
N TYR A 98 -1.29 7.09 16.33
CA TYR A 98 -1.17 6.13 15.24
C TYR A 98 -2.48 5.35 15.05
N CYS A 99 -3.06 4.83 16.13
CA CYS A 99 -4.32 4.10 16.11
C CYS A 99 -5.48 4.96 15.61
N LEU A 100 -5.55 6.22 16.05
CA LEU A 100 -6.60 7.15 15.64
C LEU A 100 -6.57 7.39 14.13
N LYS A 101 -5.38 7.67 13.58
CA LYS A 101 -5.20 7.85 12.12
C LYS A 101 -5.65 6.62 11.34
N ARG A 102 -5.28 5.41 11.78
CA ARG A 102 -5.71 4.15 11.14
C ARG A 102 -7.22 3.93 11.24
N LEU A 103 -7.80 4.19 12.41
CA LEU A 103 -9.23 4.02 12.65
C LEU A 103 -10.06 4.97 11.76
N GLU A 104 -9.70 6.25 11.71
CA GLU A 104 -10.37 7.24 10.87
C GLU A 104 -10.32 6.89 9.37
N ARG A 105 -9.17 6.39 8.88
CA ARG A 105 -9.02 5.90 7.50
C ARG A 105 -9.97 4.74 7.20
N SER A 106 -9.99 3.75 8.08
CA SER A 106 -10.83 2.55 7.91
C SER A 106 -12.33 2.86 7.93
N SER A 107 -12.73 3.94 8.61
CA SER A 107 -14.12 4.44 8.62
C SER A 107 -14.52 5.03 7.28
N LYS A 108 -13.63 5.83 6.67
CA LYS A 108 -13.90 6.53 5.41
C LYS A 108 -13.83 5.61 4.18
N LEU A 109 -12.86 4.71 4.16
CA LEU A 109 -12.51 3.91 2.98
C LEU A 109 -12.94 2.45 3.08
N GLY A 110 -13.51 2.06 4.22
CA GLY A 110 -13.80 0.66 4.53
C GLY A 110 -12.56 -0.15 4.91
N ALA A 111 -12.81 -1.40 5.31
CA ALA A 111 -11.75 -2.35 5.62
C ALA A 111 -10.95 -2.68 4.36
N ARG A 112 -9.62 -2.85 4.48
CA ARG A 112 -8.85 -3.55 3.46
C ARG A 112 -9.49 -4.92 3.22
N LYS A 113 -9.98 -5.14 2.01
CA LYS A 113 -10.40 -6.46 1.55
C LYS A 113 -9.22 -7.07 0.82
N GLY A 114 -8.84 -8.27 1.22
CA GLY A 114 -7.75 -8.98 0.60
C GLY A 114 -7.88 -10.47 0.86
N THR A 115 -7.66 -11.25 -0.19
CA THR A 115 -7.47 -12.70 -0.11
C THR A 115 -6.07 -13.08 0.39
N LYS A 116 -5.30 -12.10 0.91
CA LYS A 116 -3.92 -12.27 1.33
C LYS A 116 -3.87 -13.07 2.63
N LEU A 117 -3.06 -14.13 2.61
CA LEU A 117 -2.69 -14.87 3.82
C LEU A 117 -1.81 -13.97 4.68
N ILE A 118 -2.26 -13.71 5.91
CA ILE A 118 -1.48 -12.93 6.87
C ILE A 118 -0.22 -13.71 7.22
N SER A 119 0.95 -13.11 7.01
CA SER A 119 2.26 -13.72 7.31
C SER A 119 2.93 -13.08 8.54
N GLN A 120 3.99 -13.73 9.04
CA GLN A 120 4.86 -13.15 10.08
C GLN A 120 5.51 -11.85 9.61
N ASP A 121 5.94 -11.79 8.34
CA ASP A 121 6.60 -10.62 7.77
C ASP A 121 5.65 -9.41 7.70
N GLU A 122 4.37 -9.64 7.40
CA GLU A 122 3.38 -8.55 7.39
C GLU A 122 3.11 -8.00 8.79
N ILE A 123 3.11 -8.86 9.81
CA ILE A 123 2.96 -8.43 11.20
C ILE A 123 4.18 -7.64 11.64
N GLN A 124 5.38 -8.09 11.26
CA GLN A 124 6.60 -7.38 11.54
C GLN A 124 6.63 -6.01 10.86
N GLN A 125 6.20 -5.93 9.59
CA GLN A 125 6.08 -4.66 8.88
C GLN A 125 5.04 -3.73 9.54
N ALA A 126 3.89 -4.26 9.96
CA ALA A 126 2.86 -3.49 10.66
C ALA A 126 3.33 -2.97 12.03
N ARG A 127 4.25 -3.69 12.68
CA ARG A 127 4.89 -3.28 13.94
C ARG A 127 5.91 -2.17 13.70
N GLU A 128 6.75 -2.30 12.68
CA GLU A 128 7.78 -1.31 12.32
C GLU A 128 7.15 0.02 11.90
N SER A 129 5.99 -0.02 11.22
CA SER A 129 5.28 1.18 10.76
C SER A 129 4.68 2.03 11.88
N ILE A 130 4.54 1.48 13.10
CA ILE A 130 4.07 2.25 14.26
C ILE A 130 5.08 3.35 14.62
N CYS A 131 6.37 3.01 14.57
CA CYS A 131 7.45 3.90 15.00
C CYS A 131 8.14 4.60 13.83
N SER A 132 8.03 4.05 12.62
CA SER A 132 8.69 4.56 11.42
C SER A 132 7.67 4.76 10.31
N PRO A 133 7.40 6.00 9.88
CA PRO A 133 6.60 6.24 8.69
C PRO A 133 7.20 5.48 7.49
N SER A 134 6.38 4.73 6.76
CA SER A 134 6.79 4.03 5.53
C SER A 134 6.14 4.67 4.32
N MET A 135 6.82 4.64 3.18
CA MET A 135 6.26 5.02 1.89
C MET A 135 5.43 3.89 1.27
N PHE A 136 5.50 2.68 1.82
CA PHE A 136 4.84 1.47 1.30
C PHE A 136 3.64 1.11 2.15
N GLY A 137 2.54 0.68 1.53
CA GLY A 137 1.37 0.27 2.30
C GLY A 137 0.53 1.44 2.83
N GLU A 138 0.82 2.68 2.43
CA GLU A 138 0.10 3.87 2.87
C GLU A 138 -0.87 4.39 1.79
N MET A 139 -1.67 5.41 2.14
CA MET A 139 -2.43 6.14 1.12
C MET A 139 -1.50 7.05 0.33
N LEU A 140 -1.87 7.37 -0.90
CA LEU A 140 -1.08 8.23 -1.76
C LEU A 140 -0.86 9.61 -1.12
N GLU A 141 -1.89 10.14 -0.45
CA GLU A 141 -1.86 11.40 0.28
C GLU A 141 -0.89 11.37 1.46
N ASP A 142 -0.79 10.24 2.17
CA ASP A 142 0.13 10.09 3.30
C ASP A 142 1.59 10.03 2.82
N VAL A 143 1.85 9.37 1.69
CA VAL A 143 3.18 9.36 1.06
C VAL A 143 3.59 10.78 0.67
N MET A 144 2.65 11.57 0.16
CA MET A 144 2.87 12.96 -0.23
C MET A 144 3.05 13.89 0.97
N ALA A 145 2.27 13.71 2.04
CA ALA A 145 2.49 14.44 3.29
C ALA A 145 3.85 14.08 3.92
N LEU A 146 4.26 12.81 3.83
CA LEU A 146 5.54 12.34 4.35
C LEU A 146 6.73 13.00 3.61
N GLN A 147 6.62 13.24 2.31
CA GLN A 147 7.68 13.89 1.52
C GLN A 147 7.69 15.41 1.61
N GLU A 148 6.58 16.04 1.96
CA GLU A 148 6.40 17.51 1.95
C GLU A 148 7.52 18.24 2.71
N THR A 149 7.98 17.67 3.83
CA THR A 149 9.08 18.24 4.62
C THR A 149 10.42 18.30 3.89
N ARG A 150 10.66 17.40 2.93
CA ARG A 150 11.91 17.30 2.16
C ARG A 150 11.76 17.89 0.75
N PHE A 151 10.58 17.76 0.17
CA PHE A 151 10.27 18.09 -1.21
C PHE A 151 8.92 18.81 -1.31
N PRO A 152 8.80 20.03 -0.75
CA PRO A 152 7.51 20.73 -0.62
C PRO A 152 6.87 21.10 -1.96
N ASP A 153 7.68 21.33 -3.00
CA ASP A 153 7.20 21.77 -4.31
C ASP A 153 6.83 20.61 -5.24
N ARG A 154 7.13 19.37 -4.85
CA ARG A 154 6.90 18.19 -5.70
C ARG A 154 5.43 17.82 -5.73
N LYS A 155 4.91 17.65 -6.95
CA LYS A 155 3.52 17.22 -7.19
C LYS A 155 3.37 15.72 -7.36
N LEU A 156 4.47 15.01 -7.54
CA LEU A 156 4.51 13.56 -7.69
C LEU A 156 5.17 12.89 -6.48
N PRO A 157 4.79 11.64 -6.16
CA PRO A 157 5.49 10.86 -5.14
C PRO A 157 6.96 10.68 -5.52
N TRP A 158 7.85 11.10 -4.64
CA TRP A 158 9.30 11.02 -4.79
C TRP A 158 9.73 9.60 -5.14
N ILE A 159 9.15 8.60 -4.49
CA ILE A 159 9.47 7.19 -4.73
C ILE A 159 9.16 6.75 -6.16
N VAL A 160 8.08 7.23 -6.75
CA VAL A 160 7.70 6.91 -8.14
C VAL A 160 8.71 7.53 -9.11
N VAL A 161 9.03 8.81 -8.92
CA VAL A 161 10.01 9.51 -9.77
C VAL A 161 11.39 8.86 -9.62
N ALA A 162 11.85 8.63 -8.39
CA ALA A 162 13.16 8.04 -8.12
C ALA A 162 13.28 6.63 -8.73
N LEU A 163 12.27 5.77 -8.59
CA LEU A 163 12.31 4.42 -9.16
C LEU A 163 12.25 4.45 -10.69
N THR A 164 11.40 5.28 -11.29
CA THR A 164 11.31 5.40 -12.75
C THR A 164 12.60 5.93 -13.37
N GLU A 165 13.21 6.96 -12.77
CA GLU A 165 14.51 7.48 -13.18
C GLU A 165 15.62 6.43 -13.04
N GLU A 166 15.65 5.69 -11.93
CA GLU A 166 16.64 4.64 -11.70
C GLU A 166 16.52 3.49 -12.71
N ILE A 167 15.30 3.08 -13.05
CA ILE A 167 15.03 2.07 -14.08
C ILE A 167 15.60 2.53 -15.43
N LEU A 168 15.36 3.78 -15.83
CA LEU A 168 15.92 4.32 -17.08
C LEU A 168 17.44 4.45 -17.03
N ARG A 169 17.99 4.90 -15.89
CA ARG A 169 19.45 5.03 -15.68
C ARG A 169 20.17 3.71 -15.83
N LEU A 170 19.55 2.60 -15.40
CA LEU A 170 20.09 1.24 -15.54
C LEU A 170 19.91 0.64 -16.95
N GLY A 171 19.35 1.40 -17.90
CA GLY A 171 19.24 0.99 -19.29
C GLY A 171 18.09 0.03 -19.57
N ALA A 172 17.00 0.14 -18.82
CA ALA A 172 15.81 -0.70 -18.97
C ALA A 172 15.25 -0.79 -20.40
N GLU A 173 15.42 0.25 -21.21
CA GLU A 173 15.05 0.24 -22.64
C GLU A 173 15.81 -0.81 -23.47
N LYS A 174 16.89 -1.37 -22.92
CA LYS A 174 17.72 -2.41 -23.54
C LYS A 174 17.70 -3.73 -22.75
N THR A 175 16.86 -3.83 -21.73
CA THR A 175 16.77 -5.00 -20.85
C THR A 175 15.65 -5.92 -21.32
N GLU A 176 16.01 -7.16 -21.69
CA GLU A 176 15.03 -8.16 -22.07
C GLU A 176 14.08 -8.49 -20.90
N GLY A 177 12.77 -8.45 -21.16
CA GLY A 177 11.74 -8.83 -20.19
C GLY A 177 11.60 -7.88 -19.01
N ILE A 178 11.98 -6.61 -19.12
CA ILE A 178 11.74 -5.60 -18.08
C ILE A 178 10.26 -5.60 -17.64
N PHE A 179 9.99 -5.49 -16.33
CA PHE A 179 8.67 -5.67 -15.66
C PHE A 179 8.05 -7.07 -15.69
N ARG A 180 8.45 -7.94 -16.64
CA ARG A 180 8.03 -9.35 -16.70
C ARG A 180 8.92 -10.24 -15.82
N VAL A 181 10.23 -10.06 -15.89
CA VAL A 181 11.21 -10.76 -15.06
C VAL A 181 11.27 -10.07 -13.69
N SER A 182 11.14 -10.88 -12.64
CA SER A 182 11.29 -10.42 -11.25
C SER A 182 12.77 -10.22 -10.92
N GLY A 183 13.08 -9.13 -10.22
CA GLY A 183 14.38 -8.93 -9.60
C GLY A 183 14.57 -9.85 -8.40
N ASP A 184 15.80 -9.95 -7.93
CA ASP A 184 16.13 -10.69 -6.72
C ASP A 184 15.38 -10.12 -5.50
N ILE A 185 14.72 -10.99 -4.73
CA ILE A 185 13.83 -10.57 -3.65
C ILE A 185 14.57 -9.88 -2.50
N ASP A 186 15.79 -10.31 -2.20
CA ASP A 186 16.60 -9.73 -1.13
C ASP A 186 17.11 -8.35 -1.56
N GLU A 187 17.49 -8.19 -2.83
CA GLU A 187 17.83 -6.86 -3.39
C GLU A 187 16.62 -5.92 -3.42
N VAL A 188 15.43 -6.40 -3.78
CA VAL A 188 14.18 -5.62 -3.76
C VAL A 188 13.86 -5.16 -2.34
N ASN A 189 13.96 -6.05 -1.35
CA ASN A 189 13.73 -5.72 0.06
C ASN A 189 14.78 -4.73 0.60
N SER A 190 16.05 -4.91 0.22
CA SER A 190 17.12 -3.96 0.54
C SER A 190 16.83 -2.57 -0.05
N LEU A 191 16.43 -2.50 -1.33
CA LEU A 191 16.10 -1.25 -1.99
C LEU A 191 14.86 -0.58 -1.36
N LYS A 192 13.85 -1.36 -0.96
CA LYS A 192 12.67 -0.87 -0.21
C LYS A 192 13.07 -0.16 1.08
N LEU A 193 13.92 -0.79 1.90
CA LEU A 193 14.41 -0.20 3.16
C LEU A 193 15.18 1.11 2.91
N ARG A 194 15.95 1.18 1.83
CA ARG A 194 16.66 2.41 1.44
C ARG A 194 15.69 3.53 1.07
N CYS A 195 14.61 3.23 0.36
CA CYS A 195 13.55 4.20 0.05
C CYS A 195 12.94 4.77 1.33
N ASP A 196 12.51 3.92 2.28
CA ASP A 196 11.91 4.36 3.55
C ASP A 196 12.87 5.24 4.38
N GLN A 197 14.18 5.01 4.25
CA GLN A 197 15.23 5.81 4.89
C GLN A 197 15.68 7.02 4.07
N TRP A 198 15.07 7.27 2.91
CA TRP A 198 15.43 8.35 1.98
C TRP A 198 16.89 8.29 1.51
N LEU A 199 17.44 7.08 1.40
CA LEU A 199 18.80 6.86 0.94
C LEU A 199 18.82 6.77 -0.61
N PRO A 200 19.95 7.08 -1.24
CA PRO A 200 20.10 6.91 -2.68
C PRO A 200 19.79 5.49 -3.12
N LEU A 201 19.09 5.34 -4.24
CA LEU A 201 18.85 4.03 -4.85
C LEU A 201 20.19 3.47 -5.33
N GLN A 202 20.55 2.29 -4.83
CA GLN A 202 21.79 1.61 -5.18
C GLN A 202 21.45 0.20 -5.61
N CYS A 203 21.30 0.02 -6.92
CA CYS A 203 21.09 -1.27 -7.55
C CYS A 203 21.83 -1.32 -8.89
N VAL A 204 22.11 -2.55 -9.36
CA VAL A 204 22.79 -2.81 -10.63
C VAL A 204 21.83 -3.44 -11.63
N ASP A 205 20.96 -4.33 -11.15
CA ASP A 205 19.96 -5.00 -11.97
C ASP A 205 18.72 -4.11 -12.15
N PRO A 206 18.33 -3.74 -13.39
CA PRO A 206 17.11 -2.98 -13.66
C PRO A 206 15.82 -3.72 -13.29
N HIS A 207 15.82 -5.05 -13.14
CA HIS A 207 14.66 -5.82 -12.69
C HIS A 207 14.31 -5.54 -11.22
N VAL A 208 15.28 -5.15 -10.39
CA VAL A 208 15.09 -4.84 -8.97
C VAL A 208 14.22 -3.59 -8.76
N PRO A 209 14.58 -2.39 -9.24
CA PRO A 209 13.72 -1.21 -9.08
C PRO A 209 12.41 -1.34 -9.88
N ALA A 210 12.39 -2.07 -10.99
CA ALA A 210 11.16 -2.39 -11.72
C ALA A 210 10.18 -3.23 -10.90
N SER A 211 10.69 -4.25 -10.19
CA SER A 211 9.88 -5.08 -9.29
C SER A 211 9.39 -4.29 -8.08
N LEU A 212 10.24 -3.41 -7.54
CA LEU A 212 9.87 -2.55 -6.42
C LEU A 212 8.80 -1.51 -6.81
N LEU A 213 8.88 -0.92 -8.01
CA LEU A 213 7.88 0.01 -8.52
C LEU A 213 6.50 -0.66 -8.62
N LYS A 214 6.45 -1.86 -9.20
CA LYS A 214 5.22 -2.68 -9.26
C LYS A 214 4.68 -2.99 -7.87
N PHE A 215 5.57 -3.43 -6.98
CA PHE A 215 5.22 -3.71 -5.59
C PHE A 215 4.63 -2.49 -4.89
N TRP A 216 5.21 -1.29 -5.09
CA TRP A 216 4.74 -0.06 -4.47
C TRP A 216 3.30 0.26 -4.87
N TYR A 217 2.98 0.25 -6.17
CA TYR A 217 1.61 0.49 -6.65
C TYR A 217 0.62 -0.53 -6.09
N ARG A 218 0.98 -1.82 -6.15
CA ARG A 218 0.11 -2.91 -5.68
C ARG A 218 -0.23 -2.80 -4.20
N GLU A 219 0.73 -2.40 -3.38
CA GLU A 219 0.59 -2.33 -1.93
C GLU A 219 0.00 -0.99 -1.44
N LEU A 220 -0.27 -0.01 -2.32
CA LEU A 220 -1.00 1.18 -1.91
C LEU A 220 -2.30 0.79 -1.17
N TYR A 221 -2.63 1.55 -0.11
CA TYR A 221 -3.79 1.26 0.72
C TYR A 221 -5.08 1.23 -0.13
N GLN A 222 -5.28 2.26 -0.96
CA GLN A 222 -6.21 2.25 -2.09
C GLN A 222 -5.42 2.06 -3.39
N PRO A 223 -5.94 1.31 -4.37
CA PRO A 223 -5.32 1.27 -5.70
C PRO A 223 -5.16 2.68 -6.29
N LEU A 224 -4.18 2.85 -7.17
CA LEU A 224 -3.89 4.15 -7.79
C LEU A 224 -5.13 4.73 -8.49
N ILE A 225 -5.91 3.86 -9.15
CA ILE A 225 -7.26 4.18 -9.61
C ILE A 225 -8.22 3.77 -8.50
N PRO A 226 -8.85 4.74 -7.78
CA PRO A 226 -9.73 4.41 -6.66
C PRO A 226 -10.90 3.51 -7.08
N MET A 227 -11.38 2.71 -6.13
CA MET A 227 -12.39 1.67 -6.39
C MET A 227 -13.70 2.23 -6.98
N GLU A 228 -14.07 3.47 -6.66
CA GLU A 228 -15.24 4.14 -7.23
C GLU A 228 -15.18 4.34 -8.77
N PHE A 229 -13.98 4.32 -9.37
CA PHE A 229 -13.78 4.43 -10.81
C PHE A 229 -13.59 3.07 -11.50
N TYR A 230 -13.40 2.00 -10.74
CA TYR A 230 -13.01 0.68 -11.26
C TYR A 230 -14.02 0.12 -12.28
N GLU A 231 -15.31 0.13 -11.95
CA GLU A 231 -16.37 -0.38 -12.84
C GLU A 231 -16.38 0.35 -14.19
N ARG A 232 -16.25 1.69 -14.16
CA ARG A 232 -16.18 2.50 -15.39
C ARG A 232 -14.94 2.17 -16.23
N CYS A 233 -13.80 1.89 -15.59
CA CYS A 233 -12.57 1.50 -16.29
C CYS A 233 -12.79 0.20 -17.07
N ILE A 234 -13.45 -0.80 -16.48
CA ILE A 234 -13.66 -2.10 -17.13
C ILE A 234 -14.79 -2.06 -18.16
N GLU A 235 -15.85 -1.27 -17.92
CA GLU A 235 -16.95 -1.08 -18.88
C GLU A 235 -16.49 -0.36 -20.15
N HIS A 236 -15.60 0.63 -20.00
CA HIS A 236 -15.10 1.46 -21.09
C HIS A 236 -13.65 1.13 -21.52
N CYS A 237 -13.19 -0.09 -21.26
CA CYS A 237 -11.78 -0.50 -21.45
C CYS A 237 -11.22 -0.35 -22.88
N GLU A 238 -12.07 -0.25 -23.90
CA GLU A 238 -11.68 -0.08 -25.30
C GLU A 238 -12.18 1.26 -25.91
N ASN A 239 -12.87 2.10 -25.12
CA ASN A 239 -13.37 3.39 -25.58
C ASN A 239 -12.42 4.51 -25.12
N ILE A 240 -11.76 5.15 -26.08
CA ILE A 240 -10.74 6.17 -25.83
C ILE A 240 -11.32 7.40 -25.12
N ASP A 241 -12.45 7.93 -25.60
CA ASP A 241 -13.05 9.16 -25.08
C ASP A 241 -13.54 8.96 -23.63
N GLU A 242 -14.21 7.83 -23.37
CA GLU A 242 -14.69 7.48 -22.03
C GLU A 242 -13.54 7.16 -21.06
N ALA A 243 -12.50 6.46 -21.53
CA ALA A 243 -11.32 6.20 -20.71
C ALA A 243 -10.63 7.50 -20.32
N GLN A 244 -10.47 8.45 -21.24
CA GLN A 244 -9.92 9.76 -20.95
C GLN A 244 -10.78 10.53 -19.93
N GLN A 245 -12.10 10.50 -20.09
CA GLN A 245 -13.01 11.14 -19.14
C GLN A 245 -12.84 10.57 -17.72
N VAL A 246 -12.66 9.25 -17.58
CA VAL A 246 -12.37 8.64 -16.27
C VAL A 246 -11.08 9.22 -15.68
N ILE A 247 -10.02 9.38 -16.49
CA ILE A 247 -8.74 9.93 -16.03
C ILE A 247 -8.89 11.40 -15.61
N ASP A 248 -9.64 12.21 -16.36
CA ASP A 248 -9.84 13.62 -16.08
C ASP A 248 -10.56 13.86 -14.74
N GLU A 249 -11.48 12.97 -14.39
CA GLU A 249 -12.27 13.00 -13.15
C GLU A 249 -11.53 12.43 -11.93
N LEU A 250 -10.36 11.80 -12.10
CA LEU A 250 -9.56 11.31 -10.98
C LEU A 250 -9.11 12.47 -10.08
N PRO A 251 -8.92 12.22 -8.77
CA PRO A 251 -8.26 13.16 -7.89
C PRO A 251 -6.90 13.59 -8.48
N GLU A 252 -6.55 14.87 -8.35
CA GLU A 252 -5.38 15.46 -9.02
C GLU A 252 -4.10 14.64 -8.77
N MET A 253 -3.88 14.21 -7.52
CA MET A 253 -2.73 13.40 -7.12
C MET A 253 -2.66 12.07 -7.89
N ASN A 254 -3.78 11.35 -7.94
CA ASN A 254 -3.92 10.07 -8.62
C ASN A 254 -3.73 10.24 -10.12
N ARG A 255 -4.36 11.28 -10.71
CA ARG A 255 -4.25 11.61 -12.13
C ARG A 255 -2.80 11.90 -12.52
N LEU A 256 -2.10 12.78 -11.79
CA LEU A 256 -0.70 13.12 -12.08
C LEU A 256 0.20 11.89 -11.95
N THR A 257 0.04 11.11 -10.87
CA THR A 257 0.85 9.89 -10.63
C THR A 257 0.59 8.84 -11.70
N LEU A 258 -0.66 8.63 -12.10
CA LEU A 258 -1.03 7.71 -13.18
C LEU A 258 -0.49 8.19 -14.51
N CYS A 259 -0.69 9.45 -14.89
CA CYS A 259 -0.19 9.98 -16.15
C CYS A 259 1.34 9.93 -16.23
N HIS A 260 2.06 10.15 -15.13
CA HIS A 260 3.51 9.92 -15.06
C HIS A 260 3.88 8.46 -15.34
N PHE A 261 3.15 7.53 -14.73
CA PHE A 261 3.35 6.11 -14.98
C PHE A 261 3.04 5.70 -16.42
N ILE A 262 1.96 6.20 -17.01
CA ILE A 262 1.60 5.95 -18.40
C ILE A 262 2.64 6.55 -19.34
N HIS A 263 3.11 7.78 -19.09
CA HIS A 263 4.19 8.42 -19.85
C HIS A 263 5.47 7.57 -19.84
N PHE A 264 5.84 7.09 -18.66
CA PHE A 264 6.97 6.20 -18.49
C PHE A 264 6.82 4.89 -19.29
N LEU A 265 5.64 4.26 -19.26
CA LEU A 265 5.37 3.05 -20.07
C LEU A 265 5.36 3.32 -21.58
N GLN A 266 4.89 4.49 -22.01
CA GLN A 266 4.91 4.93 -23.40
C GLN A 266 6.35 4.98 -23.97
N GLY A 267 7.36 5.20 -23.13
CA GLY A 267 8.77 5.11 -23.51
C GLY A 267 9.18 3.72 -24.02
N PHE A 268 8.54 2.65 -23.51
CA PHE A 268 8.90 1.26 -23.80
C PHE A 268 8.22 0.66 -25.03
N VAL A 269 7.15 1.30 -25.55
CA VAL A 269 6.37 0.77 -26.69
C VAL A 269 6.86 1.24 -28.05
N LYS A 270 8.04 1.86 -28.13
CA LYS A 270 8.70 2.21 -29.41
C LYS A 270 9.26 0.93 -30.06
N ASP A 271 9.17 0.81 -31.38
CA ASP A 271 9.61 -0.39 -32.13
C ASP A 271 11.06 -0.78 -31.82
N GLU A 272 11.96 0.20 -31.71
CA GLU A 272 13.36 -0.01 -31.36
C GLU A 272 13.52 -0.64 -29.95
N THR A 273 12.77 -0.11 -28.98
CA THR A 273 12.75 -0.61 -27.60
C THR A 273 12.16 -2.01 -27.53
N ILE A 274 11.01 -2.24 -28.17
CA ILE A 274 10.34 -3.56 -28.22
C ILE A 274 11.26 -4.62 -28.83
N SER A 275 12.01 -4.27 -29.87
CA SER A 275 12.93 -5.22 -30.52
C SER A 275 13.98 -5.79 -29.57
N THR A 276 14.35 -5.02 -28.54
CA THR A 276 15.34 -5.41 -27.53
C THR A 276 14.67 -5.98 -26.28
N THR A 277 13.70 -5.27 -25.70
CA THR A 277 13.06 -5.66 -24.44
C THR A 277 12.12 -6.86 -24.59
N LYS A 278 11.59 -7.10 -25.81
CA LYS A 278 10.51 -8.08 -26.08
C LYS A 278 9.20 -7.78 -25.33
N MET A 279 9.04 -6.56 -24.83
CA MET A 279 7.88 -6.12 -24.07
C MET A 279 7.04 -5.18 -24.92
N ASP A 280 6.06 -5.72 -25.66
CA ASP A 280 5.07 -4.91 -26.37
C ASP A 280 4.02 -4.35 -25.40
N VAL A 281 3.11 -3.51 -25.93
CA VAL A 281 2.03 -2.91 -25.14
C VAL A 281 1.13 -3.94 -24.45
N SER A 282 0.92 -5.11 -25.06
CA SER A 282 0.07 -6.17 -24.50
C SER A 282 0.78 -6.83 -23.31
N ASN A 283 2.08 -7.09 -23.44
CA ASN A 283 2.92 -7.66 -22.39
C ASN A 283 3.05 -6.70 -21.21
N LEU A 284 3.24 -5.41 -21.47
CA LEU A 284 3.28 -4.38 -20.42
C LEU A 284 1.93 -4.26 -19.71
N ALA A 285 0.82 -4.18 -20.46
CA ALA A 285 -0.51 -4.11 -19.85
C ALA A 285 -0.81 -5.34 -18.99
N MET A 286 -0.43 -6.53 -19.45
CA MET A 286 -0.61 -7.79 -18.71
C MET A 286 0.09 -7.78 -17.35
N VAL A 287 1.30 -7.22 -17.26
CA VAL A 287 2.08 -7.26 -16.02
C VAL A 287 1.88 -6.06 -15.11
N MET A 288 1.32 -4.94 -15.63
CA MET A 288 1.16 -3.68 -14.88
C MET A 288 -0.29 -3.38 -14.48
N ALA A 289 -1.30 -3.85 -15.23
CA ALA A 289 -2.70 -3.56 -14.92
C ALA A 289 -3.12 -4.01 -13.51
N PRO A 290 -2.73 -5.20 -13.02
CA PRO A 290 -3.08 -5.64 -11.67
C PRO A 290 -2.45 -4.82 -10.54
N ASP A 291 -1.43 -4.01 -10.83
CA ASP A 291 -0.76 -3.19 -9.83
C ASP A 291 -1.45 -1.81 -9.67
N ILE A 292 -2.26 -1.36 -10.65
CA ILE A 292 -2.96 -0.06 -10.62
C ILE A 292 -4.50 -0.16 -10.47
N LEU A 293 -5.08 -1.29 -10.85
CA LEU A 293 -6.50 -1.63 -10.74
C LEU A 293 -6.65 -2.84 -9.81
N ARG A 294 -7.73 -2.89 -9.02
CA ARG A 294 -7.98 -3.97 -8.07
C ARG A 294 -9.41 -4.46 -8.19
N CYS A 295 -9.59 -5.74 -8.51
CA CYS A 295 -10.89 -6.40 -8.50
C CYS A 295 -11.25 -6.85 -7.07
N ASP A 296 -12.37 -6.35 -6.55
CA ASP A 296 -12.88 -6.68 -5.20
C ASP A 296 -13.77 -7.94 -5.17
N SER A 297 -13.97 -8.59 -6.31
CA SER A 297 -14.80 -9.80 -6.42
C SER A 297 -14.08 -11.04 -5.91
N GLU A 298 -14.78 -11.88 -5.13
CA GLU A 298 -14.27 -13.20 -4.72
C GLU A 298 -14.59 -14.31 -5.73
N ASN A 299 -15.40 -14.01 -6.76
CA ASN A 299 -15.81 -15.01 -7.76
C ASN A 299 -14.71 -15.19 -8.82
N PRO A 300 -14.10 -16.39 -8.95
CA PRO A 300 -13.03 -16.63 -9.91
C PRO A 300 -13.39 -16.30 -11.36
N HIS A 301 -14.65 -16.46 -11.76
CA HIS A 301 -15.10 -16.14 -13.11
C HIS A 301 -15.09 -14.62 -13.37
N ILE A 302 -15.55 -13.83 -12.39
CA ILE A 302 -15.54 -12.36 -12.49
C ILE A 302 -14.10 -11.84 -12.47
N ILE A 303 -13.27 -12.38 -11.57
CA ILE A 303 -11.84 -12.02 -11.51
C ILE A 303 -11.17 -12.26 -12.87
N PHE A 304 -11.38 -13.42 -13.48
CA PHE A 304 -10.79 -13.77 -14.77
C PHE A 304 -11.29 -12.87 -15.92
N GLU A 305 -12.59 -12.56 -15.95
CA GLU A 305 -13.16 -11.67 -16.97
C GLU A 305 -12.61 -10.24 -16.82
N ASN A 306 -12.63 -9.71 -15.59
CA ASN A 306 -12.17 -8.37 -15.29
C ASN A 306 -10.68 -8.21 -15.55
N THR A 307 -9.87 -9.22 -15.26
CA THR A 307 -8.42 -9.23 -15.57
C THR A 307 -8.17 -8.88 -17.04
N ARG A 308 -9.00 -9.40 -17.97
CA ARG A 308 -8.86 -9.08 -19.40
C ARG A 308 -9.24 -7.64 -19.71
N LYS A 309 -10.31 -7.13 -19.08
CA LYS A 309 -10.77 -5.74 -19.26
C LYS A 309 -9.79 -4.73 -18.67
N GLU A 310 -9.20 -5.02 -17.51
CA GLU A 310 -8.14 -4.23 -16.88
C GLU A 310 -6.92 -4.08 -17.81
N MET A 311 -6.50 -5.19 -18.44
CA MET A 311 -5.42 -5.17 -19.45
C MET A 311 -5.80 -4.32 -20.67
N SER A 312 -7.02 -4.46 -21.19
CA SER A 312 -7.50 -3.65 -22.31
C SER A 312 -7.51 -2.16 -21.96
N PHE A 313 -7.99 -1.80 -20.77
CA PHE A 313 -8.03 -0.41 -20.32
C PHE A 313 -6.63 0.19 -20.22
N LEU A 314 -5.70 -0.49 -19.55
CA LEU A 314 -4.32 -0.01 -19.47
C LEU A 314 -3.65 0.09 -20.85
N ARG A 315 -3.92 -0.86 -21.75
CA ARG A 315 -3.43 -0.79 -23.14
C ARG A 315 -3.99 0.45 -23.86
N THR A 316 -5.27 0.75 -23.71
CA THR A 316 -5.90 1.95 -24.27
C THR A 316 -5.20 3.22 -23.76
N LEU A 317 -4.92 3.29 -22.46
CA LEU A 317 -4.19 4.43 -21.88
C LEU A 317 -2.77 4.55 -22.44
N ILE A 318 -2.00 3.45 -22.51
CA ILE A 318 -0.64 3.49 -23.05
C ILE A 318 -0.63 3.97 -24.51
N LEU A 319 -1.60 3.56 -25.33
CA LEU A 319 -1.62 3.92 -26.76
C LEU A 319 -2.17 5.32 -27.04
N HIS A 320 -3.10 5.81 -26.23
CA HIS A 320 -3.93 6.96 -26.60
C HIS A 320 -3.96 8.11 -25.58
N GLN A 321 -3.60 7.88 -24.32
CA GLN A 321 -3.60 8.93 -23.32
C GLN A 321 -2.53 9.97 -23.64
N ASP A 322 -2.92 11.24 -23.74
CA ASP A 322 -1.97 12.35 -23.79
C ASP A 322 -1.33 12.52 -22.40
N THR A 323 -0.01 12.43 -22.37
CA THR A 323 0.81 12.59 -21.17
C THR A 323 1.87 13.67 -21.34
N SER A 324 1.82 14.44 -22.43
CA SER A 324 2.81 15.48 -22.75
C SER A 324 2.94 16.54 -21.65
N PHE A 325 1.86 16.82 -20.92
CA PHE A 325 1.83 17.77 -19.81
C PHE A 325 2.63 17.32 -18.59
N ILE A 326 3.02 16.04 -18.49
CA ILE A 326 3.87 15.54 -17.41
C ILE A 326 5.32 15.97 -17.61
N GLU A 327 5.76 16.27 -18.84
CA GLU A 327 7.11 16.76 -19.10
C GLU A 327 7.33 18.10 -18.37
N GLY A 328 8.07 18.07 -17.26
CA GLY A 328 8.34 19.23 -16.41
C GLY A 328 7.54 19.28 -15.10
N VAL A 329 6.66 18.31 -14.85
CA VAL A 329 6.02 18.12 -13.54
C VAL A 329 6.93 17.22 -12.70
N ILE A 330 7.73 17.81 -11.81
CA ILE A 330 8.51 17.09 -10.78
C ILE A 330 8.12 17.61 -9.41
#